data_AF-M3TF54-F1
#
_entry.id   AF-M3TF54-F1
#
_cell.length_a   1.000
_cell.length_b   1.000
_cell.length_c   1.000
_cell.angle_alpha   90.00
_cell.angle_beta   90.00
_cell.angle_gamma   90.00
#
_symmetry.space_group_name_H-M   'P 1'
#
loop_
_entity.id
_entity.type
_entity.pdbx_description
1 polymer ?
#
loop_
_entity_poly.entity_id
_entity_poly.type
_entity_poly.pdbx_seq_one_letter_code
_entity_poly.pdbx_strand_id
1 'polypeptide(L)'
;MVKILYKGNTYTVETELTKQVRELRFDIEKVVGLKACRQRLWYQKGEEKVVLEVDKTLQESGVTEDTPIEMKDLGAQLPFRFVYICEYVGPLALYVLIYLISLLAGYPSLLQNKLAVIMWVIHYIKRIVETIYVHEFGDMTMPVFNLYKNCTYYYGFAIAVAINVNFFPRENCSILIILGLIGMIVSIISNGYCHLLLKQLRTPGSQEWKMPHGFLFEYITCANYFCEIMTWIFFNVMTGFSFFGIAFSCCGIYQMREWAYQRHQKYLHMFPDYPKRWILIPFIY
;
A
#
# COMPACT_ATOMS: atom_id res chain seq x y z
N MET A 1 9.64 -18.47 -31.55
CA MET A 1 9.99 -17.00 -31.54
C MET A 1 8.72 -16.20 -31.30
N VAL A 2 8.79 -15.01 -30.68
CA VAL A 2 7.61 -14.14 -30.50
C VAL A 2 7.82 -12.76 -31.12
N LYS A 3 6.73 -12.15 -31.60
CA LYS A 3 6.71 -10.81 -32.21
C LYS A 3 6.23 -9.78 -31.18
N ILE A 4 7.04 -8.74 -30.97
CA ILE A 4 6.75 -7.63 -30.07
C ILE A 4 6.48 -6.37 -30.89
N LEU A 5 5.29 -5.80 -30.75
CA LEU A 5 4.87 -4.55 -31.38
C LEU A 5 5.14 -3.38 -30.43
N TYR A 6 5.95 -2.41 -30.86
CA TYR A 6 6.25 -1.23 -30.06
C TYR A 6 6.56 -0.01 -30.94
N LYS A 7 5.82 1.10 -30.71
CA LYS A 7 5.96 2.37 -31.44
C LYS A 7 5.92 2.22 -32.97
N GLY A 8 5.06 1.34 -33.48
CA GLY A 8 4.92 1.08 -34.92
C GLY A 8 5.99 0.15 -35.52
N ASN A 9 6.94 -0.33 -34.70
CA ASN A 9 7.96 -1.29 -35.12
C ASN A 9 7.64 -2.69 -34.59
N THR A 10 8.06 -3.72 -35.34
CA THR A 10 7.97 -5.13 -34.95
C THR A 10 9.36 -5.64 -34.61
N TYR A 11 9.53 -6.16 -33.40
CA TYR A 11 10.77 -6.78 -32.93
C TYR A 11 10.55 -8.27 -32.77
N THR A 12 11.51 -9.08 -33.23
CA THR A 12 11.49 -10.54 -33.02
C THR A 12 12.36 -10.86 -31.81
N VAL A 13 11.79 -11.56 -30.83
CA VAL A 13 12.51 -11.99 -29.62
C VAL A 13 12.53 -13.52 -29.58
N GLU A 14 13.74 -14.08 -29.48
CA GLU A 14 13.93 -15.51 -29.26
C GLU A 14 13.61 -15.86 -27.81
N THR A 15 12.53 -16.62 -27.63
CA THR A 15 12.07 -17.10 -26.32
C THR A 15 11.32 -18.41 -26.52
N GLU A 16 11.31 -19.23 -25.46
CA GLU A 16 10.46 -20.41 -25.36
C GLU A 16 9.10 -20.02 -24.77
N LEU A 17 8.02 -20.69 -25.19
CA LEU A 17 6.67 -20.41 -24.68
C LEU A 17 6.46 -20.86 -23.23
N THR A 18 7.34 -21.74 -22.73
CA THR A 18 7.41 -22.21 -21.34
C THR A 18 8.06 -21.20 -20.40
N LYS A 19 8.74 -20.16 -20.92
CA LYS A 19 9.31 -19.10 -20.09
C LYS A 19 8.22 -18.22 -19.47
N GLN A 20 8.51 -17.72 -18.27
CA GLN A 20 7.66 -16.72 -17.62
C GLN A 20 7.73 -15.38 -18.36
N VAL A 21 6.62 -14.65 -18.33
CA VAL A 21 6.53 -13.28 -18.87
C VAL A 21 7.59 -12.36 -18.25
N ARG A 22 7.99 -12.59 -17.00
CA ARG A 22 9.11 -11.90 -16.35
C ARG A 22 10.42 -11.99 -17.13
N GLU A 23 10.78 -13.19 -17.55
CA GLU A 23 12.02 -13.46 -18.28
C GLU A 23 11.95 -12.85 -19.68
N LEU A 24 10.79 -12.96 -20.33
CA LEU A 24 10.54 -12.30 -21.61
C LEU A 24 10.81 -10.79 -21.53
N ARG A 25 10.44 -10.11 -20.45
CA ARG A 25 10.71 -8.67 -20.31
C ARG A 25 12.21 -8.33 -20.32
N PHE A 26 13.04 -9.18 -19.73
CA PHE A 26 14.50 -9.01 -19.77
C PHE A 26 15.06 -9.31 -21.17
N ASP A 27 14.50 -10.28 -21.88
CA ASP A 27 14.90 -10.58 -23.25
C ASP A 27 14.48 -9.45 -24.22
N ILE A 28 13.30 -8.86 -24.02
CA ILE A 28 12.85 -7.64 -24.73
C ILE A 28 13.77 -6.45 -24.43
N GLU A 29 14.22 -6.29 -23.19
CA GLU A 29 15.11 -5.19 -22.80
C GLU A 29 16.43 -5.23 -23.61
N LYS A 30 16.98 -6.42 -23.85
CA LYS A 30 18.21 -6.59 -24.64
C LYS A 30 18.02 -6.18 -26.11
N VAL A 31 16.82 -6.40 -26.67
CA VAL A 31 16.52 -6.14 -28.10
C VAL A 31 16.04 -4.70 -28.33
N VAL A 32 15.14 -4.20 -27.47
CA VAL A 32 14.44 -2.92 -27.64
C VAL A 32 15.09 -1.80 -26.83
N GLY A 33 15.91 -2.11 -25.83
CA GLY A 33 16.56 -1.15 -24.93
C GLY A 33 15.63 -0.50 -23.89
N LEU A 34 14.37 -0.91 -23.81
CA LEU A 34 13.43 -0.45 -22.79
C LEU A 34 13.55 -1.32 -21.54
N LYS A 35 13.83 -0.73 -20.38
CA LYS A 35 13.96 -1.47 -19.11
C LYS A 35 12.76 -2.35 -18.80
N ALA A 36 12.97 -3.58 -18.36
CA ALA A 36 11.93 -4.57 -18.04
C ALA A 36 10.84 -4.03 -17.09
N CYS A 37 11.21 -3.20 -16.11
CA CYS A 37 10.27 -2.59 -15.17
C CYS A 37 9.31 -1.56 -15.80
N ARG A 38 9.63 -1.04 -16.98
CA ARG A 38 8.81 -0.08 -17.73
C ARG A 38 7.89 -0.75 -18.74
N GLN A 39 8.02 -2.05 -18.95
CA GLN A 39 7.29 -2.77 -19.98
C GLN A 39 5.96 -3.28 -19.44
N ARG A 40 4.87 -2.93 -20.12
CA ARG A 40 3.58 -3.62 -19.97
C ARG A 40 3.25 -4.36 -21.25
N LEU A 41 3.09 -5.68 -21.13
CA LEU A 41 2.83 -6.58 -22.24
C LEU A 41 1.37 -7.03 -22.23
N TRP A 42 0.76 -7.07 -23.39
CA TRP A 42 -0.60 -7.54 -23.60
C TRP A 42 -0.79 -7.98 -25.04
N TYR A 43 -1.85 -8.72 -25.33
CA TYR A 43 -2.23 -9.05 -26.70
C TYR A 43 -3.74 -8.92 -26.86
N GLN A 44 -4.19 -8.80 -28.10
CA GLN A 44 -5.58 -8.67 -28.45
C GLN A 44 -6.16 -10.05 -28.79
N LYS A 45 -7.21 -10.48 -28.09
CA LYS A 45 -7.96 -11.72 -28.35
C LYS A 45 -9.38 -11.36 -28.78
N GLY A 46 -9.57 -11.14 -30.08
CA GLY A 46 -10.84 -10.59 -30.60
C GLY A 46 -11.02 -9.14 -30.14
N GLU A 47 -12.09 -8.84 -29.41
CA GLU A 47 -12.32 -7.51 -28.80
C GLU A 47 -11.70 -7.38 -27.41
N GLU A 48 -11.28 -8.49 -26.79
CA GLU A 48 -10.73 -8.49 -25.44
C GLU A 48 -9.23 -8.22 -25.42
N LYS A 49 -8.83 -7.35 -24.49
CA LYS A 49 -7.42 -7.06 -24.19
C LYS A 49 -6.92 -7.97 -23.07
N VAL A 50 -6.03 -8.90 -23.40
CA VAL A 50 -5.44 -9.83 -22.44
C VAL A 50 -4.08 -9.32 -21.99
N VAL A 51 -3.97 -8.92 -20.72
CA VAL A 51 -2.70 -8.46 -20.13
C VAL A 51 -1.90 -9.67 -19.65
N LEU A 52 -0.62 -9.71 -20.01
CA LEU A 52 0.28 -10.80 -19.61
C LEU A 52 0.73 -10.63 -18.15
N GLU A 53 0.35 -11.58 -17.31
CA GLU A 53 0.76 -11.64 -15.90
C GLU A 53 2.21 -12.10 -15.77
N VAL A 54 2.97 -11.48 -14.87
CA VAL A 54 4.44 -11.62 -14.84
C VAL A 54 4.89 -13.02 -14.44
N ASP A 55 4.11 -13.73 -13.63
CA ASP A 55 4.45 -15.07 -13.12
C ASP A 55 3.94 -16.21 -13.99
N LYS A 56 3.02 -15.92 -14.91
CA LYS A 56 2.52 -16.94 -15.85
C LYS A 56 3.53 -17.15 -16.97
N THR A 57 3.58 -18.37 -17.46
CA THR A 57 4.27 -18.66 -18.72
C THR A 57 3.51 -18.03 -19.90
N LEU A 58 4.19 -17.86 -21.03
CA LEU A 58 3.54 -17.39 -22.25
C LEU A 58 2.42 -18.36 -22.67
N GLN A 59 2.67 -19.66 -22.55
CA GLN A 59 1.69 -20.70 -22.84
C GLN A 59 0.46 -20.64 -21.93
N GLU A 60 0.65 -20.51 -20.60
CA GLU A 60 -0.46 -20.34 -19.64
C GLU A 60 -1.26 -19.05 -19.90
N SER A 61 -0.59 -18.04 -20.44
CA SER A 61 -1.23 -16.78 -20.84
C SER A 61 -1.94 -16.86 -22.20
N GLY A 62 -1.92 -18.01 -22.87
CA GLY A 62 -2.58 -18.23 -24.16
C GLY A 62 -1.82 -17.66 -25.36
N VAL A 63 -0.52 -17.37 -25.22
CA VAL A 63 0.34 -16.87 -26.28
C VAL A 63 0.86 -18.03 -27.12
N THR A 64 0.71 -17.92 -28.44
CA THR A 64 1.32 -18.81 -29.45
C THR A 64 2.43 -18.09 -30.20
N GLU A 65 3.21 -18.80 -31.03
CA GLU A 65 4.29 -18.19 -31.83
C GLU A 65 3.79 -17.09 -32.79
N ASP A 66 2.54 -17.20 -33.24
CA ASP A 66 1.92 -16.25 -34.15
C ASP A 66 1.24 -15.08 -33.44
N THR A 67 1.13 -15.11 -32.11
CA THR A 67 0.43 -14.07 -31.34
C THR A 67 1.28 -12.80 -31.28
N PRO A 68 0.84 -11.67 -31.87
CA PRO A 68 1.55 -10.41 -31.74
C PRO A 68 1.35 -9.84 -30.33
N ILE A 69 2.44 -9.65 -29.59
CA ILE A 69 2.42 -9.06 -28.25
C ILE A 69 2.65 -7.56 -28.38
N GLU A 70 1.73 -6.76 -27.87
CA GLU A 70 1.88 -5.32 -27.77
C GLU A 70 2.63 -4.93 -26.49
N MET A 71 3.63 -4.05 -26.65
CA MET A 71 4.36 -3.46 -25.54
C MET A 71 4.00 -1.99 -25.37
N LYS A 72 3.71 -1.59 -24.13
CA LYS A 72 3.54 -0.21 -23.71
C LYS A 72 4.63 0.20 -22.72
N ASP A 73 5.19 1.40 -22.93
CA ASP A 73 6.10 2.05 -21.97
C ASP A 73 5.30 2.75 -20.86
N LEU A 74 5.57 2.35 -19.62
CA LEU A 74 4.94 2.90 -18.41
C LEU A 74 5.59 4.21 -17.93
N GLY A 75 6.65 4.69 -18.59
CA GLY A 75 7.38 5.89 -18.20
C GLY A 75 8.35 5.64 -17.04
N ALA A 76 8.72 6.70 -16.32
CA ALA A 76 9.66 6.60 -15.20
C ALA A 76 9.07 5.80 -14.03
N GLN A 77 9.83 4.84 -13.53
CA GLN A 77 9.42 3.87 -12.51
C GLN A 77 10.39 3.91 -11.33
N LEU A 78 9.87 3.78 -10.10
CA LEU A 78 10.65 3.66 -8.87
C LEU A 78 10.29 2.40 -8.11
N PRO A 79 11.23 1.79 -7.36
CA PRO A 79 10.94 0.62 -6.53
C PRO A 79 9.87 0.92 -5.48
N PHE A 80 8.91 0.01 -5.29
CA PHE A 80 7.84 0.19 -4.29
C PHE A 80 8.39 0.44 -2.89
N ARG A 81 9.39 -0.34 -2.46
CA ARG A 81 10.06 -0.18 -1.16
C ARG A 81 10.60 1.23 -0.96
N PHE A 82 11.25 1.78 -1.98
CA PHE A 82 11.79 3.14 -1.94
C PHE A 82 10.67 4.16 -1.75
N VAL A 83 9.59 4.06 -2.53
CA VAL A 83 8.47 5.00 -2.42
C VAL A 83 7.81 4.95 -1.05
N TYR A 84 7.56 3.75 -0.51
CA TYR A 84 6.97 3.58 0.82
C TYR A 84 7.90 4.09 1.93
N ILE A 85 9.22 3.91 1.82
CA ILE A 85 10.14 4.51 2.80
C ILE A 85 10.06 6.03 2.74
N CYS A 86 10.12 6.62 1.55
CA CYS A 86 9.99 8.07 1.39
C CYS A 86 8.64 8.60 1.91
N GLU A 87 7.54 7.90 1.67
CA GLU A 87 6.21 8.33 2.12
C GLU A 87 6.07 8.34 3.65
N TYR A 88 6.78 7.45 4.36
CA TYR A 88 6.72 7.34 5.83
C TYR A 88 7.78 8.14 6.59
N VAL A 89 8.95 8.40 5.98
CA VAL A 89 10.01 9.19 6.61
C VAL A 89 9.57 10.64 6.85
N GLY A 90 8.81 11.23 5.93
CA GLY A 90 8.33 12.61 6.09
C GLY A 90 7.40 12.79 7.28
N PRO A 91 6.30 12.04 7.42
CA PRO A 91 5.42 12.13 8.58
C PRO A 91 6.14 11.91 9.91
N LEU A 92 7.12 11.01 9.93
CA LEU A 92 7.96 10.78 11.10
C LEU A 92 8.76 12.03 11.45
N ALA A 93 9.52 12.58 10.49
CA ALA A 93 10.40 13.71 10.73
C ALA A 93 9.63 15.02 10.97
N LEU A 94 8.62 15.30 10.15
CA LEU A 94 7.87 16.56 10.17
C LEU A 94 7.02 16.69 11.42
N TYR A 95 6.37 15.62 11.88
CA TYR A 95 5.58 15.67 13.11
C TYR A 95 6.49 15.96 14.32
N VAL A 96 7.62 15.26 14.42
CA VAL A 96 8.61 15.47 15.50
C VAL A 96 9.18 16.88 15.43
N LEU A 97 9.56 17.37 14.25
CA LEU A 97 10.07 18.73 14.06
C LEU A 97 9.07 19.77 14.56
N ILE A 98 7.80 19.69 14.15
CA ILE A 98 6.75 20.63 14.57
C ILE A 98 6.50 20.54 16.09
N TYR A 99 6.53 19.34 16.67
CA TYR A 99 6.46 19.18 18.12
C TYR A 99 7.61 19.88 18.84
N LEU A 100 8.85 19.73 18.36
CA LEU A 100 10.02 20.39 18.94
C LEU A 100 9.96 21.92 18.80
N ILE A 101 9.51 22.44 17.64
CA ILE A 101 9.31 23.89 17.44
C ILE A 101 8.26 24.41 18.42
N SER A 102 7.17 23.66 18.65
CA SER A 102 6.14 24.01 19.62
C SER A 102 6.70 24.16 21.04
N LEU A 103 7.59 23.25 21.45
CA LEU A 103 8.27 23.32 22.75
C LEU A 103 9.19 24.55 22.84
N LEU A 104 10.00 24.80 21.81
CA LEU A 104 10.92 25.94 21.75
C LEU A 104 10.17 27.29 21.76
N ALA A 105 8.98 27.33 21.16
CA ALA A 105 8.10 28.49 21.15
C ALA A 105 7.32 28.68 22.47
N GLY A 106 7.52 27.82 23.48
CA GLY A 106 6.93 27.97 24.81
C GLY A 106 5.47 27.52 24.93
N TYR A 107 4.94 26.76 23.96
CA TYR A 107 3.58 26.22 24.05
C TYR A 107 3.52 25.08 25.09
N PRO A 108 2.40 24.95 25.83
CA PRO A 108 2.28 23.92 26.85
C PRO A 108 2.22 22.52 26.21
N SER A 109 3.00 21.58 26.78
CA SER A 109 3.01 20.18 26.36
C SER A 109 2.25 19.31 27.36
N LEU A 110 0.95 19.14 27.11
CA LEU A 110 0.06 18.31 27.92
C LEU A 110 0.40 16.82 27.75
N LEU A 111 -0.15 15.97 28.63
CA LEU A 111 0.07 14.52 28.59
C LEU A 111 -0.27 13.93 27.21
N GLN A 112 -1.42 14.30 26.65
CA GLN A 112 -1.87 13.83 25.33
C GLN A 112 -0.94 14.25 24.19
N ASN A 113 -0.28 15.43 24.27
CA ASN A 113 0.68 15.87 23.26
C ASN A 113 1.91 14.96 23.24
N LYS A 114 2.43 14.66 24.42
CA LYS A 114 3.57 13.74 24.61
C LYS A 114 3.22 12.34 24.12
N LEU A 115 2.04 11.83 24.49
CA LEU A 115 1.58 10.53 24.04
C LEU A 115 1.33 10.50 22.52
N ALA A 116 0.78 11.58 21.96
CA ALA A 116 0.55 11.68 20.52
C ALA A 116 1.86 11.61 19.72
N VAL A 117 2.89 12.37 20.09
CA VAL A 117 4.19 12.29 19.39
C VAL A 117 4.84 10.91 19.56
N ILE A 118 4.78 10.32 20.76
CA ILE A 118 5.33 8.98 21.01
C ILE A 118 4.64 7.94 20.13
N MET A 119 3.30 7.92 20.13
CA MET A 119 2.53 6.94 19.39
C MET A 119 2.62 7.15 17.86
N TRP A 120 2.71 8.41 17.42
CA TRP A 120 2.96 8.74 16.01
C TRP A 120 4.32 8.21 15.54
N VAL A 121 5.37 8.42 16.34
CA VAL A 121 6.72 7.91 16.07
C VAL A 121 6.73 6.40 16.03
N ILE A 122 6.14 5.73 17.04
CA ILE A 122 6.03 4.25 17.07
C ILE A 122 5.33 3.73 15.82
N HIS A 123 4.20 4.35 15.44
CA HIS A 123 3.46 3.96 14.24
C HIS A 123 4.32 4.07 12.98
N TYR A 124 4.92 5.22 12.70
CA TYR A 124 5.69 5.40 11.45
C TYR A 124 7.01 4.64 11.45
N ILE A 125 7.68 4.47 12.59
CA ILE A 125 8.85 3.56 12.69
C ILE A 125 8.43 2.14 12.33
N LYS A 126 7.32 1.64 12.90
CA LYS A 126 6.78 0.33 12.53
C LYS A 126 6.52 0.25 11.03
N ARG A 127 5.85 1.24 10.42
CA ARG A 127 5.56 1.24 8.96
C ARG A 127 6.83 1.19 8.11
N ILE A 128 7.89 1.89 8.50
CA ILE A 128 9.20 1.84 7.83
C ILE A 128 9.83 0.45 7.98
N VAL A 129 9.87 -0.10 9.20
CA VAL A 129 10.41 -1.44 9.49
C VAL A 129 9.65 -2.50 8.70
N GLU A 130 8.32 -2.45 8.67
CA GLU A 130 7.49 -3.36 7.87
C GLU A 130 7.80 -3.26 6.38
N THR A 131 8.01 -2.05 5.87
CA THR A 131 8.34 -1.86 4.45
C THR A 131 9.67 -2.51 4.08
N ILE A 132 10.65 -2.47 4.98
CA ILE A 132 11.98 -3.04 4.76
C ILE A 132 11.96 -4.56 4.92
N TYR A 133 11.31 -5.08 5.97
CA TYR A 133 11.48 -6.48 6.40
C TYR A 133 10.25 -7.38 6.26
N VAL A 134 9.06 -6.80 6.10
CA VAL A 134 7.79 -7.56 6.11
C VAL A 134 7.10 -7.54 4.76
N HIS A 135 7.02 -6.38 4.10
CA HIS A 135 6.30 -6.23 2.85
C HIS A 135 7.06 -6.89 1.68
N GLU A 136 6.41 -7.86 1.06
CA GLU A 136 6.76 -8.38 -0.26
C GLU A 136 5.84 -7.76 -1.31
N PHE A 137 6.41 -7.02 -2.25
CA PHE A 137 5.67 -6.35 -3.32
C PHE A 137 5.62 -7.25 -4.55
N GLY A 138 4.44 -7.36 -5.18
CA GLY A 138 4.25 -8.21 -6.36
C GLY A 138 4.86 -7.56 -7.59
N ASP A 139 4.46 -6.32 -7.87
CA ASP A 139 5.16 -5.49 -8.83
C ASP A 139 6.43 -4.91 -8.21
N MET A 140 7.52 -4.87 -8.99
CA MET A 140 8.80 -4.36 -8.50
C MET A 140 8.82 -2.83 -8.44
N THR A 141 8.00 -2.15 -9.25
CA THR A 141 8.06 -0.70 -9.40
C THR A 141 6.70 -0.04 -9.61
N MET A 142 6.61 1.25 -9.26
CA MET A 142 5.45 2.11 -9.51
C MET A 142 5.83 3.40 -10.26
N PRO A 143 4.88 4.07 -10.93
CA PRO A 143 5.11 5.36 -11.58
C PRO A 143 5.60 6.43 -10.60
N VAL A 144 6.60 7.23 -11.00
CA VAL A 144 7.18 8.30 -10.18
C VAL A 144 6.14 9.30 -9.67
N PHE A 145 5.09 9.58 -10.44
CA PHE A 145 4.03 10.51 -10.04
C PHE A 145 3.33 10.10 -8.73
N ASN A 146 3.25 8.78 -8.44
CA ASN A 146 2.66 8.29 -7.21
C ASN A 146 3.48 8.67 -5.98
N LEU A 147 4.81 8.80 -6.09
CA LEU A 147 5.66 9.28 -5.00
C LEU A 147 5.23 10.68 -4.57
N TYR A 148 5.10 11.62 -5.53
CA TYR A 148 4.69 12.99 -5.23
C TYR A 148 3.30 13.05 -4.61
N LYS A 149 2.34 12.27 -5.15
CA LYS A 149 0.98 12.19 -4.61
C LYS A 149 0.98 11.69 -3.16
N ASN A 150 1.66 10.57 -2.90
CA ASN A 150 1.69 9.96 -1.57
C ASN A 150 2.43 10.85 -0.56
N CYS A 151 3.61 11.37 -0.91
CA CYS A 151 4.36 12.27 -0.03
C CYS A 151 3.57 13.55 0.26
N THR A 152 2.92 14.17 -0.73
CA THR A 152 2.11 15.38 -0.49
C THR A 152 0.99 15.11 0.50
N TYR A 153 0.27 14.00 0.33
CA TYR A 153 -0.78 13.57 1.25
C TYR A 153 -0.24 13.38 2.67
N TYR A 154 0.74 12.49 2.84
CA TYR A 154 1.24 12.11 4.15
C TYR A 154 1.97 13.26 4.86
N TYR A 155 2.78 14.03 4.15
CA TYR A 155 3.59 15.11 4.72
C TYR A 155 2.68 16.29 5.09
N GLY A 156 1.74 16.63 4.22
CA GLY A 156 0.78 17.71 4.45
C GLY A 156 -0.08 17.43 5.68
N PHE A 157 -0.66 16.23 5.80
CA PHE A 157 -1.42 15.85 6.99
C PHE A 157 -0.54 15.76 8.24
N ALA A 158 0.68 15.25 8.15
CA ALA A 158 1.58 15.22 9.30
C ALA A 158 1.86 16.62 9.87
N ILE A 159 2.17 17.59 9.01
CA ILE A 159 2.35 18.99 9.41
C ILE A 159 1.07 19.54 10.01
N ALA A 160 -0.07 19.40 9.32
CA ALA A 160 -1.34 19.99 9.75
C ALA A 160 -1.82 19.41 11.10
N VAL A 161 -1.73 18.10 11.28
CA VAL A 161 -2.06 17.43 12.55
C VAL A 161 -1.09 17.84 13.64
N ALA A 162 0.22 17.85 13.37
CA ALA A 162 1.22 18.24 14.36
C ALA A 162 1.04 19.69 14.83
N ILE A 163 0.73 20.61 13.92
CA ILE A 163 0.41 22.00 14.28
C ILE A 163 -0.85 22.03 15.14
N ASN A 164 -1.93 21.37 14.70
CA ASN A 164 -3.20 21.41 15.42
C ASN A 164 -3.10 20.83 16.83
N VAL A 165 -2.39 19.70 16.99
CA VAL A 165 -2.23 19.05 18.28
C VAL A 165 -1.30 19.86 19.19
N ASN A 166 -0.16 20.36 18.68
CA ASN A 166 0.90 20.89 19.54
C ASN A 166 0.87 22.41 19.74
N PHE A 167 0.51 23.20 18.73
CA PHE A 167 0.39 24.66 18.86
C PHE A 167 -0.98 25.09 19.40
N PHE A 168 -1.99 24.23 19.30
CA PHE A 168 -3.32 24.48 19.85
C PHE A 168 -3.73 23.36 20.83
N PRO A 169 -2.94 23.12 21.89
CA PRO A 169 -3.22 22.06 22.84
C PRO A 169 -4.55 22.35 23.55
N ARG A 170 -5.37 21.31 23.70
CA ARG A 170 -6.67 21.37 24.38
C ARG A 170 -6.69 20.29 25.45
N GLU A 171 -7.17 20.57 26.65
CA GLU A 171 -7.34 19.52 27.63
C GLU A 171 -8.34 18.47 27.15
N ASN A 172 -8.03 17.20 27.39
CA ASN A 172 -8.91 16.07 27.09
C ASN A 172 -9.16 15.26 28.36
N CYS A 173 -10.30 14.57 28.41
CA CYS A 173 -10.66 13.78 29.58
C CYS A 173 -9.70 12.59 29.74
N SER A 174 -9.21 12.37 30.96
CA SER A 174 -8.25 11.29 31.27
C SER A 174 -8.71 9.91 30.79
N ILE A 175 -10.02 9.62 30.87
CA ILE A 175 -10.57 8.35 30.39
C ILE A 175 -10.43 8.21 28.86
N LEU A 176 -10.64 9.28 28.10
CA LEU A 176 -10.47 9.27 26.65
C LEU A 176 -9.00 9.16 26.26
N ILE A 177 -8.10 9.81 27.00
CA ILE A 177 -6.66 9.66 26.81
C ILE A 177 -6.24 8.19 26.99
N ILE A 178 -6.69 7.54 28.07
CA ILE A 178 -6.36 6.14 28.36
C ILE A 178 -6.97 5.20 27.32
N LEU A 179 -8.25 5.35 27.00
CA LEU A 179 -8.94 4.53 25.99
C LEU A 179 -8.31 4.69 24.60
N GLY A 180 -7.99 5.93 24.22
CA GLY A 180 -7.31 6.23 22.96
C GLY A 180 -5.91 5.61 22.93
N LEU A 181 -5.13 5.71 24.00
CA LEU A 181 -3.80 5.10 24.07
C LEU A 181 -3.85 3.58 23.94
N ILE A 182 -4.66 2.90 24.77
CA ILE A 182 -4.77 1.44 24.77
C ILE A 182 -5.30 0.95 23.42
N GLY A 183 -6.37 1.57 22.92
CA GLY A 183 -6.97 1.22 21.64
C GLY A 183 -5.99 1.38 20.47
N MET A 184 -5.19 2.45 20.48
CA MET A 184 -4.17 2.69 19.46
C MET A 184 -3.05 1.64 19.51
N ILE A 185 -2.57 1.29 20.71
CA ILE A 185 -1.56 0.22 20.89
C ILE A 185 -2.07 -1.11 20.35
N VAL A 186 -3.26 -1.54 20.77
CA VAL A 186 -3.87 -2.81 20.32
C VAL A 186 -4.04 -2.82 18.80
N SER A 187 -4.48 -1.70 18.22
CA SER A 187 -4.68 -1.56 16.77
C SER A 187 -3.37 -1.63 15.99
N ILE A 188 -2.30 -0.99 16.49
CA ILE A 188 -0.96 -1.05 15.89
C ILE A 188 -0.41 -2.47 15.92
N ILE A 189 -0.53 -3.18 17.05
CA ILE A 189 -0.06 -4.57 17.19
C ILE A 189 -0.85 -5.47 16.25
N SER A 190 -2.18 -5.33 16.22
CA SER A 190 -3.07 -6.12 15.37
C SER A 190 -2.82 -5.88 13.89
N ASN A 191 -2.57 -4.63 13.48
CA ASN A 191 -2.16 -4.29 12.12
C ASN A 191 -0.82 -4.97 11.74
N GLY A 192 0.17 -4.95 12.65
CA GLY A 192 1.44 -5.65 12.44
C GLY A 192 1.28 -7.16 12.30
N TYR A 193 0.43 -7.77 13.13
CA TYR A 193 0.13 -9.19 13.03
C TYR A 193 -0.55 -9.54 11.69
N CYS A 194 -1.48 -8.71 11.22
CA CYS A 194 -2.08 -8.88 9.90
C CYS A 194 -1.02 -8.83 8.78
N HIS A 195 -0.04 -7.92 8.84
CA HIS A 195 1.03 -7.88 7.84
C HIS A 195 1.94 -9.10 7.88
N LEU A 196 2.21 -9.68 9.06
CA LEU A 196 2.97 -10.92 9.17
C LEU A 196 2.23 -12.10 8.55
N LEU A 197 0.91 -12.20 8.76
CA LEU A 197 0.08 -13.21 8.08
C LEU A 197 0.11 -13.02 6.56
N LEU A 198 -0.03 -11.78 6.08
CA LEU A 198 0.03 -11.47 4.64
C LEU A 198 1.40 -11.80 4.02
N LYS A 199 2.49 -11.61 4.77
CA LYS A 199 3.84 -11.97 4.32
C LYS A 199 3.95 -13.48 4.04
N GLN A 200 3.40 -14.32 4.92
CA GLN A 200 3.48 -15.78 4.80
C GLN A 200 2.79 -16.31 3.53
N LEU A 201 1.83 -15.56 2.99
CA LEU A 201 1.13 -15.93 1.77
C LEU A 201 1.96 -15.72 0.50
N ARG A 202 3.03 -14.92 0.57
CA ARG A 202 3.82 -14.58 -0.61
C ARG A 202 5.12 -15.35 -0.67
N THR A 203 5.33 -16.01 -1.80
CA THR A 203 6.66 -16.43 -2.22
C THR A 203 7.43 -15.20 -2.71
N PRO A 204 8.67 -14.96 -2.25
CA PRO A 204 9.45 -13.79 -2.68
C PRO A 204 9.51 -13.67 -4.20
N GLY A 205 9.16 -12.49 -4.69
CA GLY A 205 9.11 -12.21 -6.11
C GLY A 205 7.85 -12.69 -6.83
N SER A 206 6.94 -13.46 -6.23
CA SER A 206 5.67 -13.85 -6.88
C SER A 206 4.59 -12.77 -6.75
N GLN A 207 3.77 -12.60 -7.78
CA GLN A 207 2.52 -11.83 -7.83
C GLN A 207 1.27 -12.72 -7.68
N GLU A 208 1.45 -14.01 -7.38
CA GLU A 208 0.35 -14.94 -7.11
C GLU A 208 -0.55 -14.41 -5.99
N TRP A 209 -1.86 -14.48 -6.22
CA TRP A 209 -2.85 -14.10 -5.23
C TRP A 209 -3.22 -15.31 -4.39
N LYS A 210 -3.11 -15.17 -3.07
CA LYS A 210 -3.57 -16.17 -2.11
C LYS A 210 -4.52 -15.54 -1.11
N MET A 211 -5.49 -16.32 -0.66
CA MET A 211 -6.48 -15.88 0.31
C MET A 211 -5.87 -15.89 1.72
N PRO A 212 -5.97 -14.79 2.49
CA PRO A 212 -5.52 -14.77 3.88
C PRO A 212 -6.48 -15.55 4.78
N HIS A 213 -5.91 -16.24 5.76
CA HIS A 213 -6.62 -16.96 6.82
C HIS A 213 -6.01 -16.61 8.18
N GLY A 214 -6.78 -16.80 9.25
CA GLY A 214 -6.43 -16.53 10.63
C GLY A 214 -6.81 -15.12 11.11
N PHE A 215 -6.98 -14.99 12.43
CA PHE A 215 -7.30 -13.73 13.10
C PHE A 215 -8.54 -13.04 12.51
N LEU A 216 -8.50 -11.72 12.33
CA LEU A 216 -9.58 -10.94 11.75
C LEU A 216 -9.85 -11.27 10.27
N PHE A 217 -8.92 -11.91 9.56
CA PHE A 217 -9.15 -12.29 8.17
C PHE A 217 -10.26 -13.33 8.03
N GLU A 218 -10.62 -14.06 9.08
CA GLU A 218 -11.78 -14.98 9.04
C GLU A 218 -13.12 -14.25 8.96
N TYR A 219 -13.18 -12.99 9.40
CA TYR A 219 -14.41 -12.21 9.44
C TYR A 219 -14.47 -11.12 8.37
N ILE A 220 -13.32 -10.48 8.09
CA ILE A 220 -13.20 -9.35 7.17
C ILE A 220 -12.09 -9.57 6.15
N THR A 221 -12.30 -9.04 4.95
CA THR A 221 -11.40 -9.24 3.81
C THR A 221 -10.10 -8.46 3.96
N CYS A 222 -10.18 -7.22 4.43
CA CYS A 222 -9.04 -6.33 4.59
C CYS A 222 -8.78 -6.01 6.06
N ALA A 223 -8.45 -7.03 6.85
CA ALA A 223 -8.20 -6.88 8.29
C ALA A 223 -7.10 -5.88 8.64
N ASN A 224 -6.03 -5.81 7.83
CA ASN A 224 -4.96 -4.83 8.03
C ASN A 224 -5.47 -3.38 7.89
N TYR A 225 -6.37 -3.11 6.94
CA TYR A 225 -6.96 -1.78 6.75
C TYR A 225 -7.90 -1.42 7.90
N PHE A 226 -8.67 -2.38 8.41
CA PHE A 226 -9.49 -2.15 9.59
C PHE A 226 -8.65 -1.74 10.80
N CYS A 227 -7.58 -2.49 11.10
CA CYS A 227 -6.69 -2.15 12.21
C CYS A 227 -6.03 -0.77 12.03
N GLU A 228 -5.65 -0.41 10.81
CA GLU A 228 -5.09 0.90 10.48
C GLU A 228 -6.10 2.03 10.74
N ILE A 229 -7.36 1.85 10.33
CA ILE A 229 -8.45 2.80 10.60
C ILE A 229 -8.63 2.97 12.12
N MET A 230 -8.65 1.86 12.86
CA MET A 230 -8.80 1.90 14.31
C MET A 230 -7.65 2.63 15.00
N THR A 231 -6.40 2.47 14.53
CA THR A 231 -5.23 3.23 15.02
C THR A 231 -5.50 4.73 14.96
N TRP A 232 -6.02 5.24 13.85
CA TRP A 232 -6.26 6.67 13.67
C TRP A 232 -7.53 7.19 14.34
N ILE A 233 -8.57 6.36 14.49
CA ILE A 233 -9.73 6.66 15.33
C ILE A 233 -9.27 6.85 16.79
N PHE A 234 -8.49 5.90 17.32
CA PHE A 234 -8.02 5.97 18.70
C PHE A 234 -6.98 7.08 18.93
N PHE A 235 -6.17 7.42 17.92
CA PHE A 235 -5.34 8.63 17.95
C PHE A 235 -6.20 9.90 18.12
N ASN A 236 -7.32 9.99 17.41
CA ASN A 236 -8.26 11.11 17.55
C ASN A 236 -8.95 11.12 18.91
N VAL A 237 -9.37 9.97 19.44
CA VAL A 237 -9.92 9.86 20.80
C VAL A 237 -8.91 10.36 21.84
N MET A 238 -7.64 9.96 21.71
CA MET A 238 -6.56 10.37 22.61
C MET A 238 -6.26 11.88 22.53
N THR A 239 -6.29 12.46 21.32
CA THR A 239 -5.94 13.87 21.07
C THR A 239 -7.12 14.84 21.14
N GLY A 240 -8.31 14.37 21.51
CA GLY A 240 -9.49 15.23 21.66
C GLY A 240 -10.10 15.66 20.33
N PHE A 241 -10.03 14.80 19.31
CA PHE A 241 -10.65 15.00 17.99
C PHE A 241 -10.22 16.30 17.32
N SER A 242 -8.91 16.47 17.15
CA SER A 242 -8.34 17.59 16.40
C SER A 242 -8.91 17.62 14.97
N PHE A 243 -9.21 18.82 14.45
CA PHE A 243 -9.86 18.97 13.14
C PHE A 243 -9.07 18.28 12.03
N PHE A 244 -7.75 18.53 11.97
CA PHE A 244 -6.90 17.90 10.96
C PHE A 244 -6.69 16.40 11.23
N GLY A 245 -6.77 15.95 12.48
CA GLY A 245 -6.73 14.53 12.81
C GLY A 245 -7.97 13.78 12.32
N ILE A 246 -9.15 14.38 12.43
CA ILE A 246 -10.40 13.84 11.87
C ILE A 246 -10.32 13.84 10.35
N ALA A 247 -9.91 14.96 9.74
CA ALA A 247 -9.80 15.06 8.28
C ALA A 247 -8.86 14.00 7.71
N PHE A 248 -7.70 13.79 8.35
CA PHE A 248 -6.75 12.73 7.99
C PHE A 248 -7.40 11.34 8.05
N SER A 249 -8.09 11.02 9.16
CA SER A 249 -8.80 9.75 9.31
C SER A 249 -9.88 9.56 8.25
N CYS A 250 -10.70 10.58 7.97
CA CYS A 250 -11.77 10.50 6.98
C CYS A 250 -11.23 10.24 5.57
N CYS A 251 -10.17 10.97 5.16
CA CYS A 251 -9.52 10.73 3.88
C CYS A 251 -8.93 9.32 3.79
N GLY A 252 -8.25 8.86 4.85
CA GLY A 252 -7.69 7.52 4.92
C GLY A 252 -8.75 6.42 4.85
N ILE A 253 -9.84 6.57 5.60
CA ILE A 253 -10.98 5.64 5.60
C ILE A 253 -11.59 5.54 4.21
N TYR A 254 -11.84 6.67 3.54
CA TYR A 254 -12.40 6.68 2.19
C TYR A 254 -11.51 5.92 1.20
N GLN A 255 -10.19 6.20 1.21
CA GLN A 255 -9.26 5.55 0.30
C GLN A 255 -9.12 4.05 0.59
N MET A 256 -9.05 3.66 1.86
CA MET A 256 -8.97 2.24 2.26
C MET A 256 -10.26 1.47 1.98
N ARG A 257 -11.42 2.11 2.10
CA ARG A 257 -12.71 1.53 1.70
C ARG A 257 -12.70 1.14 0.23
N GLU A 258 -12.25 2.05 -0.64
CA GLU A 258 -12.20 1.80 -2.08
C GLU A 258 -11.25 0.65 -2.42
N TRP A 259 -10.05 0.64 -1.81
CA TRP A 259 -9.12 -0.48 -1.97
C TRP A 259 -9.64 -1.80 -1.42
N ALA A 260 -10.37 -1.77 -0.30
CA ALA A 260 -10.96 -2.96 0.30
C ALA A 260 -12.04 -3.55 -0.60
N TYR A 261 -12.91 -2.72 -1.17
CA TYR A 261 -13.94 -3.14 -2.12
C TYR A 261 -13.33 -3.81 -3.35
N GLN A 262 -12.36 -3.16 -3.98
CA GLN A 262 -11.67 -3.72 -5.15
C GLN A 262 -11.01 -5.06 -4.85
N ARG A 263 -10.37 -5.20 -3.68
CA ARG A 263 -9.75 -6.47 -3.27
C ARG A 263 -10.78 -7.56 -2.99
N HIS A 264 -11.91 -7.21 -2.37
CA HIS A 264 -12.99 -8.15 -2.10
C HIS A 264 -13.62 -8.67 -3.39
N GLN A 265 -13.94 -7.78 -4.34
CA GLN A 265 -14.44 -8.18 -5.65
C GLN A 265 -13.45 -9.11 -6.35
N LYS A 266 -12.16 -8.77 -6.33
CA LYS A 266 -11.13 -9.63 -6.93
C LYS A 266 -11.11 -11.03 -6.31
N TYR A 267 -11.24 -11.15 -4.99
CA TYR A 267 -11.29 -12.47 -4.35
C TYR A 267 -12.53 -13.28 -4.72
N LEU A 268 -13.71 -12.66 -4.80
CA LEU A 268 -14.94 -13.33 -5.24
C LEU A 268 -14.81 -13.90 -6.67
N HIS A 269 -14.11 -13.20 -7.56
CA HIS A 269 -13.90 -13.67 -8.93
C HIS A 269 -12.81 -14.74 -9.04
N MET A 270 -11.76 -14.66 -8.23
CA MET A 270 -10.62 -15.58 -8.32
C MET A 270 -10.84 -16.89 -7.54
N PHE A 271 -11.61 -16.86 -6.46
CA PHE A 271 -11.77 -18.00 -5.56
C PHE A 271 -13.24 -18.43 -5.48
N PRO A 272 -13.64 -19.50 -6.19
CA PRO A 272 -15.00 -20.02 -6.14
C PRO A 272 -15.48 -20.35 -4.71
N ASP A 273 -14.55 -20.83 -3.86
CA ASP A 273 -14.82 -21.20 -2.47
C ASP A 273 -14.57 -20.04 -1.48
N TYR A 274 -14.65 -18.79 -1.94
CA TYR A 274 -14.43 -17.63 -1.06
C TYR A 274 -15.48 -17.59 0.07
N PRO A 275 -15.07 -17.60 1.35
CA PRO A 275 -16.00 -17.61 2.47
C PRO A 275 -16.75 -16.27 2.57
N LYS A 276 -17.94 -16.32 3.18
CA LYS A 276 -18.75 -15.12 3.42
C LYS A 276 -18.08 -14.22 4.47
N ARG A 277 -17.27 -13.28 4.00
CA ARG A 277 -16.58 -12.27 4.80
C ARG A 277 -17.15 -10.88 4.54
N TRP A 278 -17.13 -10.03 5.55
CA TRP A 278 -17.32 -8.60 5.38
C TRP A 278 -16.10 -8.00 4.64
N ILE A 279 -16.24 -6.82 4.06
CA ILE A 279 -15.21 -6.16 3.26
C ILE A 279 -14.15 -5.54 4.18
N LEU A 280 -14.58 -4.78 5.19
CA LEU A 280 -13.70 -3.94 6.00
C LEU A 280 -14.10 -3.83 7.48
N ILE A 281 -15.36 -3.49 7.79
CA ILE A 281 -15.88 -3.32 9.14
C ILE A 281 -16.71 -4.55 9.52
N PRO A 282 -16.31 -5.31 10.56
CA PRO A 282 -17.04 -6.49 10.99
C PRO A 282 -18.52 -6.16 11.28
N PHE A 283 -19.42 -7.01 10.78
CA PHE A 283 -20.88 -6.90 10.98
C PHE A 283 -21.56 -5.68 10.34
N ILE A 284 -20.84 -4.87 9.57
CA ILE A 284 -21.37 -3.64 8.97
C ILE A 284 -21.09 -3.58 7.47
N TYR A 285 -19.83 -3.71 7.06
CA TYR A 285 -19.41 -3.49 5.68
C TYR A 285 -18.22 -4.36 5.32
#